data_AF-A0A1Q7SJ44-F1
#
_entry.id   AF-A0A1Q7SJ44-F1
#
_cell.length_a   1.000
_cell.length_b   1.000
_cell.length_c   1.000
_cell.angle_alpha   90.00
_cell.angle_beta   90.00
_cell.angle_gamma   90.00
#
_symmetry.space_group_name_H-M   'P 1'
#
loop_
_entity.id
_entity.type
_entity.pdbx_description
1 polymer ?
#
loop_
_entity_poly.entity_id
_entity_poly.type
_entity_poly.pdbx_seq_one_letter_code
_entity_poly.pdbx_strand_id
1 'polypeptide(L)'
;MSVRRLLVLLLIGALASAGPLAYASPPDPAWIAGFWDDGDYDDVVLLATSGVSIADPRPSYEPESVAVVIAVLSLPVESPPPARALSSWQTRAPPTT
;
A
#
# COMPACT_ATOMS: atom_id res chain seq x y z
N MET A 1 34.52 20.85 -2.99
CA MET A 1 33.82 20.12 -4.08
C MET A 1 32.56 20.90 -4.43
N SER A 2 32.13 20.94 -5.71
CA SER A 2 30.83 21.53 -6.05
C SER A 2 29.70 20.74 -5.39
N VAL A 3 28.67 21.42 -4.86
CA VAL A 3 27.50 20.80 -4.21
C VAL A 3 26.88 19.69 -5.07
N ARG A 4 26.78 19.92 -6.39
CA ARG A 4 26.31 18.90 -7.34
C ARG A 4 27.14 17.61 -7.30
N ARG A 5 28.47 17.72 -7.20
CA ARG A 5 29.35 16.53 -7.13
C ARG A 5 29.17 15.77 -5.82
N LEU A 6 28.97 16.49 -4.71
CA LEU A 6 28.66 15.88 -3.42
C LEU A 6 27.33 15.12 -3.46
N LEU A 7 26.29 15.72 -4.04
CA LEU A 7 24.97 15.07 -4.19
C LEU A 7 25.04 13.81 -5.04
N VAL A 8 25.79 13.83 -6.16
CA VAL A 8 25.98 12.65 -7.00
C VAL A 8 26.71 11.54 -6.23
N LEU A 9 27.76 11.87 -5.48
CA LEU A 9 28.48 10.87 -4.68
C LEU A 9 27.60 10.30 -3.56
N LEU A 10 26.80 11.13 -2.89
CA LEU A 10 25.83 10.69 -1.90
C LEU A 10 24.78 9.76 -2.50
N LEU A 11 24.23 10.10 -3.68
CA LEU A 11 23.25 9.27 -4.37
C LEU A 11 23.84 7.91 -4.75
N ILE A 12 25.04 7.90 -5.34
CA ILE A 12 25.73 6.66 -5.70
C ILE A 12 26.01 5.82 -4.46
N GLY A 13 26.50 6.43 -3.38
CA GLY A 13 26.73 5.74 -2.11
C GLY A 13 25.46 5.16 -1.51
N ALA A 14 24.35 5.91 -1.54
CA ALA A 14 23.06 5.44 -1.07
C ALA A 14 22.57 4.23 -1.88
N LEU A 15 22.61 4.31 -3.22
CA LEU A 15 22.20 3.19 -4.08
C LEU A 15 23.09 1.96 -3.91
N ALA A 16 24.42 2.15 -3.86
CA ALA A 16 25.37 1.04 -3.72
C ALA A 16 25.26 0.35 -2.35
N SER A 17 24.89 1.10 -1.30
CA SER A 17 24.78 0.57 0.06
C SER A 17 23.38 0.04 0.40
N ALA A 18 22.35 0.37 -0.37
CA ALA A 18 20.96 -0.05 -0.11
C ALA A 18 20.80 -1.56 0.06
N GLY A 19 21.34 -2.36 -0.88
CA GLY A 19 21.28 -3.83 -0.80
C GLY A 19 21.98 -4.38 0.44
N PRO A 20 23.28 -4.11 0.64
CA PRO A 20 24.00 -4.54 1.84
C PRO A 20 23.32 -4.14 3.16
N LEU A 21 22.77 -2.93 3.25
CA LEU A 21 22.02 -2.50 4.44
C LEU A 21 20.67 -3.22 4.58
N ALA A 22 20.02 -3.61 3.49
CA ALA A 22 18.79 -4.40 3.53
C ALA A 22 19.05 -5.79 4.14
N TYR A 23 20.21 -6.39 3.85
CA TYR A 23 20.63 -7.69 4.40
C TYR A 23 21.36 -7.59 5.76
N ALA A 24 21.57 -6.39 6.30
CA ALA A 24 22.16 -6.22 7.62
C ALA A 24 21.19 -6.61 8.76
N SER A 25 19.89 -6.72 8.44
CA SER A 25 18.87 -7.34 9.28
C SER A 25 18.35 -8.62 8.64
N PRO A 26 17.81 -9.58 9.41
CA PRO A 26 17.13 -10.74 8.85
C PRO A 26 16.06 -10.32 7.82
N PRO A 27 15.88 -11.08 6.71
CA PRO A 27 14.81 -10.82 5.75
C PRO A 27 13.44 -10.85 6.42
N ASP A 28 12.52 -10.03 5.93
CA ASP A 28 11.15 -10.02 6.43
C ASP A 28 10.47 -11.39 6.24
N PRO A 29 9.61 -11.83 7.17
CA PRO A 29 9.00 -13.16 7.06
C PRO A 29 8.07 -13.28 5.85
N ALA A 30 8.32 -14.28 5.00
CA ALA A 30 7.55 -14.53 3.78
C ALA A 30 6.22 -15.28 3.98
N TRP A 31 5.82 -15.57 5.23
CA TRP A 31 4.60 -16.34 5.51
C TRP A 31 3.30 -15.51 5.43
N ILE A 32 3.41 -14.17 5.36
CA ILE A 32 2.29 -13.27 5.10
C ILE A 32 2.34 -12.89 3.62
N ALA A 33 1.56 -13.59 2.79
CA ALA A 33 1.43 -13.26 1.37
C ALA A 33 0.82 -11.87 1.18
N GLY A 34 1.25 -11.14 0.15
CA GLY A 34 0.70 -9.83 -0.22
C GLY A 34 1.24 -8.65 0.59
N PHE A 35 1.85 -8.89 1.75
CA PHE A 35 2.19 -7.82 2.70
C PHE A 35 3.43 -7.01 2.30
N TRP A 36 4.40 -7.65 1.64
CA TRP A 36 5.70 -7.04 1.32
C TRP A 36 5.89 -6.77 -0.17
N ASP A 37 5.03 -7.33 -1.01
CA ASP A 37 5.17 -7.39 -2.47
C ASP A 37 4.03 -6.67 -3.22
N ASP A 38 3.28 -5.81 -2.53
CA ASP A 38 2.13 -5.07 -3.12
C ASP A 38 1.01 -6.02 -3.60
N GLY A 39 0.94 -7.22 -3.01
CA GLY A 39 0.00 -8.28 -3.39
C GLY A 39 -1.21 -8.40 -2.46
N ASP A 40 -1.55 -7.35 -1.71
CA ASP A 40 -2.69 -7.31 -0.79
C ASP A 40 -3.98 -6.77 -1.44
N TYR A 41 -3.95 -6.54 -2.76
CA TYR A 41 -5.09 -6.15 -3.60
C TYR A 41 -5.64 -4.74 -3.34
N ASP A 42 -4.84 -3.83 -2.77
CA ASP A 42 -5.22 -2.42 -2.66
C ASP A 42 -5.37 -1.76 -4.05
N ASP A 43 -4.63 -2.22 -5.06
CA ASP A 43 -4.74 -1.87 -6.47
C ASP A 43 -6.13 -2.19 -7.07
N VAL A 44 -6.69 -3.36 -6.72
CA VAL A 44 -8.05 -3.76 -7.10
C VAL A 44 -9.09 -2.89 -6.42
N VAL A 45 -8.91 -2.59 -5.13
CA VAL A 45 -9.81 -1.68 -4.39
C VAL A 45 -9.77 -0.27 -5.00
N LEU A 46 -8.56 0.22 -5.32
CA LEU A 46 -8.36 1.51 -5.97
C LEU A 46 -9.01 1.53 -7.37
N LEU A 47 -8.88 0.46 -8.15
CA LEU A 47 -9.54 0.32 -9.44
C LEU A 47 -11.07 0.32 -9.32
N ALA A 48 -11.62 -0.47 -8.41
CA ALA A 48 -13.06 -0.57 -8.20
C ALA A 48 -13.67 0.77 -7.74
N THR A 49 -13.00 1.47 -6.83
CA THR A 49 -13.49 2.76 -6.30
C THR A 49 -13.29 3.92 -7.27
N SER A 50 -12.22 3.91 -8.08
CA SER A 50 -12.00 4.92 -9.13
C SER A 50 -12.95 4.78 -10.33
N GLY A 51 -13.42 3.56 -10.60
CA GLY A 51 -14.36 3.26 -11.69
C GLY A 51 -15.83 3.65 -11.44
N VAL A 52 -16.22 3.99 -10.21
CA VAL A 52 -17.61 4.34 -9.84
C VAL A 52 -18.11 5.60 -10.59
N SER A 53 -17.21 6.44 -11.09
CA SER A 53 -17.58 7.60 -11.93
C SER A 53 -17.81 7.29 -13.42
N ILE A 54 -17.57 6.05 -13.88
CA ILE A 54 -17.67 5.63 -15.30
C ILE A 54 -18.96 4.82 -15.56
N ALA A 55 -19.85 4.68 -14.57
CA ALA A 55 -21.17 4.12 -14.81
C ALA A 55 -21.96 5.03 -15.77
N ASP A 56 -22.34 4.51 -16.94
CA ASP A 56 -23.23 5.17 -17.89
C ASP A 56 -24.49 5.67 -17.14
N PRO A 57 -24.86 6.96 -17.21
CA PRO A 57 -26.04 7.49 -16.54
C PRO A 57 -27.36 6.90 -17.08
N ARG A 58 -27.33 6.04 -18.11
CA ARG A 58 -28.51 5.33 -18.62
C ARG A 58 -28.59 3.90 -18.08
N PRO A 59 -29.41 3.63 -17.05
CA PRO A 59 -29.76 2.26 -16.71
C PRO A 59 -30.61 1.66 -17.83
N SER A 60 -30.10 0.64 -18.53
CA SER A 60 -30.91 -0.21 -19.43
C SER A 60 -31.74 -1.26 -18.69
N TYR A 61 -31.65 -1.29 -17.36
CA TYR A 61 -32.44 -2.10 -16.43
C TYR A 61 -32.68 -1.28 -15.18
N GLU A 62 -33.85 -1.39 -14.54
CA GLU A 62 -34.07 -0.72 -13.26
C GLU A 62 -32.89 -1.00 -12.32
N PRO A 63 -32.26 0.04 -11.74
CA PRO A 63 -31.17 -0.16 -10.81
C PRO A 63 -31.76 -0.77 -9.55
N GLU A 64 -31.86 -2.09 -9.51
CA GLU A 64 -32.03 -2.81 -8.26
C GLU A 64 -30.74 -2.52 -7.49
N SER A 65 -30.87 -1.71 -6.45
CA SER A 65 -29.76 -1.38 -5.56
C SER A 65 -29.32 -2.66 -4.87
N VAL A 66 -28.39 -3.38 -5.50
CA VAL A 66 -27.71 -4.51 -4.89
C VAL A 66 -26.86 -3.93 -3.78
N ALA A 67 -27.37 -4.03 -2.55
CA ALA A 67 -26.55 -3.77 -1.38
C ALA A 67 -25.42 -4.81 -1.39
N VAL A 68 -24.22 -4.41 -1.83
CA VAL A 68 -23.02 -5.20 -1.64
C VAL A 68 -22.69 -5.12 -0.15
N VAL A 69 -23.28 -6.03 0.60
CA VAL A 69 -23.00 -6.21 2.02
C VAL A 69 -21.65 -6.92 2.10
N ILE A 70 -20.56 -6.14 2.18
CA ILE A 70 -19.20 -6.68 2.37
C ILE A 70 -19.09 -7.34 3.76
N ALA A 71 -19.88 -6.87 4.73
CA ALA A 71 -20.27 -7.59 5.96
C ALA A 71 -21.41 -6.80 6.67
N VAL A 72 -22.37 -7.48 7.30
CA VAL A 72 -23.21 -6.85 8.35
C VAL A 72 -22.45 -7.01 9.68
N LEU A 73 -21.61 -6.05 10.00
CA LEU A 73 -21.03 -5.96 11.33
C LEU A 73 -21.99 -5.14 12.19
N SER A 74 -22.71 -5.80 13.10
CA SER A 74 -23.31 -5.12 14.25
C SER A 74 -22.18 -4.64 15.15
N LEU A 75 -21.60 -3.48 14.80
CA LEU A 75 -20.58 -2.86 15.62
C LEU A 75 -21.28 -2.32 16.88
N PRO A 76 -20.90 -2.77 18.09
CA PRO A 76 -21.16 -1.97 19.28
C PRO A 76 -20.62 -0.57 19.01
N VAL A 77 -21.28 0.47 19.53
CA VAL A 77 -20.67 1.81 19.56
C VAL A 77 -19.41 1.70 20.42
N GLU A 78 -18.29 1.45 19.76
CA GLU A 78 -16.98 1.49 20.36
C GLU A 78 -16.46 2.89 20.10
N SER A 79 -16.25 3.64 21.18
CA SER A 79 -15.60 4.93 21.13
C SER A 79 -14.31 4.77 20.30
N PRO A 80 -14.08 5.61 19.28
CA PRO A 80 -12.91 5.44 18.44
C PRO A 80 -11.68 5.46 19.35
N PRO A 81 -10.83 4.41 19.32
CA PRO A 81 -9.58 4.46 20.05
C PRO A 81 -8.82 5.70 19.57
N PRO A 82 -8.10 6.40 20.45
CA PRO A 82 -7.35 7.58 20.06
C PRO A 82 -6.51 7.24 18.83
N ALA A 83 -6.63 8.06 17.79
CA ALA A 83 -5.94 7.85 16.52
C ALA A 83 -4.44 7.71 16.81
N ARG A 84 -3.96 6.47 16.81
CA ARG A 84 -2.54 6.20 16.87
C ARG A 84 -2.04 6.58 15.50
N ALA A 85 -1.10 7.53 15.43
CA ALA A 85 -0.39 7.78 14.20
C ALA A 85 0.07 6.43 13.66
N LEU A 86 -0.45 6.02 12.50
CA LEU A 86 0.09 4.89 11.78
C LEU A 86 1.55 5.28 11.58
N SER A 87 2.45 4.62 12.30
CA SER A 87 3.85 4.70 11.92
C SER A 87 3.85 4.33 10.44
N SER A 88 4.46 5.16 9.60
CA SER A 88 4.85 4.70 8.28
C SER A 88 5.73 3.50 8.54
N TRP A 89 5.13 2.30 8.51
CA TRP A 89 5.86 1.06 8.56
C TRP A 89 6.80 1.19 7.37
N GLN A 90 8.10 1.22 7.65
CA GLN A 90 9.12 1.35 6.63
C GLN A 90 9.13 0.02 5.87
N THR A 91 8.13 -0.17 5.01
CA THR A 91 8.04 -1.34 4.14
C THR A 91 9.21 -1.22 3.18
N ARG A 92 10.18 -2.11 3.34
CA ARG A 92 11.31 -2.20 2.42
C ARG A 92 10.84 -2.98 1.21
N ALA A 93 11.22 -2.50 0.03
CA ALA A 93 10.99 -3.25 -1.20
C ALA A 93 11.69 -4.61 -1.10
N PRO A 94 11.08 -5.67 -1.65
CA PRO A 94 11.66 -7.01 -1.61
C PRO A 94 13.03 -7.02 -2.31
N PRO A 95 13.97 -7.85 -1.84
CA PRO A 95 15.26 -7.99 -2.50
C PRO A 95 15.07 -8.48 -3.94
N THR A 96 15.79 -7.87 -4.88
CA THR A 96 15.84 -8.31 -6.28
C THR A 96 16.76 -9.53 -6.38
N THR A 97 16.27 -10.61 -6.98
CA THR A 97 17.05 -11.81 -7.35
C THR A 97 17.81 -11.61 -8.64
#